data_AF-A0A2R6A8X4-F1
#
_entry.id   AF-A0A2R6A8X4-F1
#
_cell.length_a   1.000
_cell.length_b   1.000
_cell.length_c   1.000
_cell.angle_alpha   90.00
_cell.angle_beta   90.00
_cell.angle_gamma   90.00
#
_symmetry.space_group_name_H-M   'P 1'
#
loop_
_entity.id
_entity.type
_entity.pdbx_description
1 polymer ?
#
loop_
_entity_poly.entity_id
_entity_poly.type
_entity_poly.pdbx_seq_one_letter_code
_entity_poly.pdbx_strand_id
1 'polypeptide(L)'
;MFSELSIKGLKVPCVFVKTQRRRMRLEFRGSKLYVIAPNGADVERFIENNKEWIYRNYLRQKFYEEEAKKLNLYTRSEKELSQTLARFIAKASKELGVTPLKVKIKRMKSRWGSCNAKSRSVNFNAFLKYLPDELIEYVVYHELLHLKVPSHNERF
;
A
#
# COMPACT_ATOMS: atom_id res chain seq x y z
N MET A 1 14.84 -17.62 -15.83
CA MET A 1 16.09 -16.96 -16.21
C MET A 1 15.95 -15.50 -15.79
N PHE A 2 16.63 -15.08 -14.71
CA PHE A 2 16.65 -13.67 -14.33
C PHE A 2 17.44 -12.91 -15.40
N SER A 3 16.89 -11.80 -15.87
CA SER A 3 17.51 -10.91 -16.85
C SER A 3 17.65 -9.54 -16.21
N GLU A 4 18.61 -8.75 -16.67
CA GLU A 4 18.74 -7.34 -16.29
C GLU A 4 18.42 -6.48 -17.50
N LEU A 5 17.68 -5.39 -17.29
CA LEU A 5 17.44 -4.37 -18.32
C LEU A 5 18.31 -3.16 -18.05
N SER A 6 18.96 -2.64 -19.09
CA SER A 6 19.62 -1.34 -19.04
C SER A 6 18.60 -0.24 -19.28
N ILE A 7 18.24 0.48 -18.21
CA ILE A 7 17.26 1.56 -18.24
C ILE A 7 17.98 2.85 -17.81
N LYS A 8 18.27 3.72 -18.79
CA LYS A 8 19.00 4.98 -18.57
C LYS A 8 20.31 4.79 -17.78
N GLY A 9 21.07 3.76 -18.14
CA GLY A 9 22.35 3.42 -17.48
C GLY A 9 22.22 2.65 -16.17
N LEU A 10 21.00 2.45 -15.64
CA LEU A 10 20.78 1.59 -14.47
C LEU A 10 20.52 0.15 -14.90
N LYS A 11 21.09 -0.80 -14.16
CA LYS A 11 20.76 -2.23 -14.28
C LYS A 11 19.54 -2.53 -13.42
N VAL A 12 18.41 -2.76 -14.07
CA VAL A 12 17.14 -3.08 -13.41
C VAL A 12 16.94 -4.59 -13.46
N PRO A 13 16.97 -5.30 -12.30
CA PRO A 13 16.67 -6.72 -12.25
C PRO A 13 15.24 -6.97 -12.71
N CYS A 14 15.04 -7.87 -13.68
CA CYS A 14 13.73 -8.16 -14.22
C CYS A 14 13.41 -9.65 -14.36
N VAL A 15 12.11 -9.92 -14.39
CA VAL A 15 11.54 -11.24 -14.64
C VAL A 15 10.47 -11.11 -15.70
N PHE A 16 10.63 -11.86 -16.79
CA PHE A 16 9.60 -12.00 -17.82
C PHE A 16 8.64 -13.12 -17.45
N VAL A 17 7.35 -12.81 -17.41
CA VAL A 17 6.29 -13.74 -17.05
C VAL A 17 5.30 -13.83 -18.21
N LYS A 18 5.16 -15.04 -18.76
CA LYS A 18 4.15 -15.34 -19.78
C LYS A 18 2.75 -15.38 -19.15
N THR A 19 1.75 -14.84 -19.86
CA THR A 19 0.36 -14.89 -19.40
C THR A 19 -0.62 -15.16 -20.55
N GLN A 20 -1.77 -15.75 -20.24
CA GLN A 20 -2.88 -15.89 -21.19
C GLN A 20 -3.68 -14.58 -21.37
N ARG A 21 -3.41 -13.56 -20.53
CA ARG A 21 -4.09 -12.26 -20.60
C ARG A 21 -3.63 -11.47 -21.83
N ARG A 22 -4.56 -10.77 -22.47
CA ARG A 22 -4.29 -10.00 -23.71
C ARG A 22 -3.43 -8.74 -23.53
N ARG A 23 -3.33 -8.17 -22.32
CA ARG A 23 -2.63 -6.90 -22.07
C ARG A 23 -1.29 -7.13 -21.37
N MET A 24 -0.26 -6.42 -21.83
CA MET A 24 1.02 -6.33 -21.14
C MET A 24 0.94 -5.47 -19.89
N ARG A 25 1.76 -5.77 -18.89
CA ARG A 25 1.83 -5.02 -17.63
C ARG A 25 3.24 -5.02 -17.07
N LEU A 26 3.61 -3.91 -16.44
CA LEU A 26 4.82 -3.78 -15.63
C LEU A 26 4.43 -3.70 -14.15
N GLU A 27 5.14 -4.44 -13.30
CA GLU A 27 4.99 -4.37 -11.84
C GLU A 27 6.34 -4.40 -11.15
N PHE A 28 6.50 -3.62 -10.10
CA PHE A 28 7.62 -3.78 -9.18
C PHE A 28 7.20 -4.63 -7.98
N ARG A 29 8.07 -5.57 -7.59
CA ARG A 29 8.00 -6.27 -6.29
C ARG A 29 9.33 -6.05 -5.58
N GLY A 30 9.35 -5.07 -4.68
CA GLY A 30 10.60 -4.43 -4.27
C GLY A 30 11.30 -3.80 -5.48
N SER A 31 12.61 -3.90 -5.54
CA SER A 31 13.44 -3.40 -6.65
C SER A 31 13.50 -4.34 -7.86
N LYS A 32 12.65 -5.36 -7.93
CA LYS A 32 12.58 -6.28 -9.08
C LYS A 32 11.40 -5.96 -9.99
N LEU A 33 11.68 -5.74 -11.27
CA LEU A 33 10.66 -5.50 -12.31
C LEU A 33 10.09 -6.83 -12.82
N TYR A 34 8.78 -6.92 -12.91
CA TYR A 34 8.05 -8.01 -13.54
C TYR A 34 7.41 -7.50 -14.82
N VAL A 35 7.86 -8.06 -15.94
CA VAL A 35 7.32 -7.78 -17.27
C VAL A 35 6.38 -8.93 -17.63
N ILE A 36 5.08 -8.65 -17.57
CA ILE A 36 4.04 -9.66 -17.76
C ILE A 36 3.44 -9.47 -19.14
N ALA A 37 3.59 -10.46 -20.03
CA ALA A 37 3.21 -10.33 -21.43
C ALA A 37 2.63 -11.64 -22.00
N PRO A 38 1.68 -11.56 -22.95
CA PRO A 38 1.24 -12.72 -23.72
C PRO A 38 2.32 -13.22 -24.67
N ASN A 39 2.15 -14.46 -25.16
CA ASN A 39 3.03 -15.00 -26.20
C ASN A 39 2.96 -14.16 -27.48
N GLY A 40 4.11 -13.91 -28.10
CA GLY A 40 4.23 -13.13 -29.34
C GLY A 40 4.06 -11.62 -29.17
N ALA A 41 3.96 -11.11 -27.94
CA ALA A 41 3.89 -9.67 -27.71
C ALA A 41 5.23 -8.98 -27.98
N ASP A 42 5.18 -7.76 -28.50
CA ASP A 42 6.34 -6.88 -28.67
C ASP A 42 6.74 -6.25 -27.33
N VAL A 43 7.52 -7.02 -26.56
CA VAL A 43 7.93 -6.65 -25.21
C VAL A 43 8.99 -5.54 -25.22
N GLU A 44 9.87 -5.53 -26.23
CA GLU A 44 10.94 -4.54 -26.34
C GLU A 44 10.38 -3.14 -26.54
N ARG A 45 9.47 -2.97 -27.50
CA ARG A 45 8.80 -1.68 -27.73
C ARG A 45 7.98 -1.25 -26.51
N PHE A 46 7.34 -2.20 -25.83
CA PHE A 46 6.58 -1.90 -24.62
C PHE A 46 7.46 -1.40 -23.48
N ILE A 47 8.66 -1.97 -23.29
CA ILE A 47 9.64 -1.50 -22.33
C ILE A 47 10.12 -0.09 -22.70
N GLU A 48 10.46 0.15 -23.97
CA GLU A 48 10.96 1.46 -24.41
C GLU A 48 9.90 2.56 -24.19
N ASN A 49 8.64 2.29 -24.56
CA ASN A 49 7.53 3.23 -24.32
C ASN A 49 7.30 3.55 -22.83
N ASN A 50 7.71 2.66 -21.92
CA ASN A 50 7.53 2.81 -20.47
C ASN A 50 8.85 3.08 -19.73
N LYS A 51 9.94 3.35 -20.44
CA LYS A 51 11.30 3.47 -19.89
C LYS A 51 11.40 4.48 -18.76
N GLU A 52 10.73 5.63 -18.92
CA GLU A 52 10.69 6.67 -17.90
C GLU A 52 9.95 6.23 -16.64
N TRP A 53 8.83 5.53 -16.81
CA TRP A 53 8.08 4.97 -15.68
C TRP A 53 8.91 3.90 -14.95
N ILE A 54 9.59 3.02 -15.69
CA ILE A 54 10.46 1.98 -15.11
C ILE A 54 11.58 2.63 -14.30
N TYR A 55 12.26 3.62 -14.88
CA TYR A 55 13.36 4.34 -14.24
C TYR A 55 12.93 4.97 -12.91
N ARG A 56 11.87 5.79 -12.93
CA ARG A 56 11.37 6.48 -11.73
C ARG A 56 10.92 5.51 -10.64
N ASN A 57 10.20 4.45 -11.02
CA ASN A 57 9.72 3.49 -10.04
C ASN A 57 10.87 2.64 -9.48
N TYR A 58 11.87 2.26 -10.29
CA TYR A 58 13.02 1.53 -9.79
C TYR A 58 13.79 2.33 -8.73
N LEU A 59 14.09 3.61 -9.02
CA LEU A 59 14.73 4.50 -8.06
C LEU A 59 13.90 4.65 -6.78
N ARG A 60 12.59 4.82 -6.91
CA ARG A 60 11.67 4.90 -5.77
C ARG A 60 11.69 3.62 -4.92
N GLN A 61 11.66 2.45 -5.54
CA GLN A 61 11.71 1.17 -4.82
C GLN A 61 13.04 0.98 -4.11
N LYS A 62 14.16 1.33 -4.77
CA LYS A 62 15.48 1.31 -4.14
C LYS A 62 15.56 2.23 -2.95
N PHE A 63 15.08 3.47 -3.10
CA PHE A 63 15.01 4.42 -2.00
C PHE A 63 14.23 3.85 -0.81
N TYR A 64 13.02 3.33 -1.04
CA TYR A 64 12.21 2.75 0.04
C TYR A 64 12.84 1.50 0.66
N GLU A 65 13.51 0.65 -0.11
CA GLU A 65 14.25 -0.50 0.43
C GLU A 65 15.39 -0.06 1.36
N GLU A 66 16.15 0.96 0.98
CA GLU A 66 17.24 1.48 1.82
C GLU A 66 16.71 2.19 3.07
N GLU A 67 15.65 2.99 2.94
CA GLU A 67 15.01 3.63 4.10
C GLU A 67 14.39 2.60 5.04
N ALA A 68 13.73 1.56 4.51
CA ALA A 68 13.11 0.52 5.32
C ALA A 68 14.12 -0.24 6.19
N LYS A 69 15.37 -0.40 5.74
CA LYS A 69 16.43 -1.03 6.55
C LYS A 69 16.81 -0.21 7.78
N LYS A 70 16.57 1.10 7.76
CA LYS A 70 16.88 2.03 8.86
C LYS A 70 15.75 2.10 9.88
N LEU A 71 14.57 1.60 9.55
CA LEU A 71 13.40 1.70 10.42
C LEU A 71 13.40 0.60 11.48
N ASN A 72 13.23 1.03 12.73
CA ASN A 72 12.91 0.14 13.83
C ASN A 72 11.38 -0.03 13.89
N LEU A 73 10.91 -1.23 13.58
CA LEU A 73 9.48 -1.54 13.66
C LEU A 73 9.08 -1.79 15.11
N TYR A 74 7.92 -1.27 15.49
CA TYR A 74 7.27 -1.70 16.73
C TYR A 74 6.85 -3.16 16.57
N THR A 75 6.80 -3.92 17.65
CA THR A 75 6.29 -5.29 17.60
C THR A 75 5.20 -5.46 18.62
N ARG A 76 3.95 -5.41 18.17
CA ARG A 76 2.77 -5.72 18.97
C ARG A 76 2.16 -7.05 18.53
N SER A 77 1.61 -7.79 19.47
CA SER A 77 0.69 -8.90 19.24
C SER A 77 -0.64 -8.40 18.66
N GLU A 78 -1.45 -9.31 18.11
CA GLU A 78 -2.78 -8.96 17.60
C GLU A 78 -3.71 -8.47 18.70
N LYS A 79 -3.53 -8.96 19.94
CA LYS A 79 -4.28 -8.52 21.12
C LYS A 79 -3.92 -7.09 21.49
N GLU A 80 -2.64 -6.75 21.57
CA GLU A 80 -2.17 -5.39 21.86
C GLU A 80 -2.61 -4.40 20.78
N LEU A 81 -2.53 -4.78 19.50
CA LEU A 81 -3.08 -3.95 18.41
C LEU A 81 -4.58 -3.72 18.60
N SER A 82 -5.34 -4.76 18.92
CA SER A 82 -6.80 -4.66 19.11
C SER A 82 -7.15 -3.73 20.26
N GLN A 83 -6.42 -3.79 21.38
CA GLN A 83 -6.59 -2.90 22.52
C GLN A 83 -6.22 -1.45 22.18
N THR A 84 -5.12 -1.26 21.45
CA THR A 84 -4.64 0.06 20.99
C THR A 84 -5.69 0.70 20.07
N LEU A 85 -6.19 -0.05 19.09
CA LEU A 85 -7.26 0.40 18.19
C LEU A 85 -8.54 0.71 18.96
N ALA A 86 -8.97 -0.13 19.90
CA ALA A 86 -10.17 0.12 20.68
C ALA A 86 -10.08 1.44 21.47
N ARG A 87 -8.92 1.72 22.08
CA ARG A 87 -8.65 2.97 22.79
C ARG A 87 -8.76 4.19 21.87
N PHE A 88 -8.07 4.16 20.73
CA PHE A 88 -8.09 5.29 19.78
C PHE A 88 -9.45 5.45 19.09
N ILE A 89 -10.15 4.35 18.78
CA ILE A 89 -11.51 4.40 18.21
C ILE A 89 -12.45 5.07 19.20
N ALA A 90 -12.39 4.72 20.49
CA ALA A 90 -13.23 5.34 21.51
C ALA A 90 -12.96 6.86 21.62
N LYS A 91 -11.68 7.26 21.65
CA LYS A 91 -11.26 8.66 21.68
C LYS A 91 -11.77 9.42 20.44
N ALA A 92 -11.43 8.95 19.25
CA ALA A 92 -11.81 9.58 17.99
C ALA A 92 -13.32 9.60 17.76
N SER A 93 -14.05 8.55 18.16
CA SER A 93 -15.51 8.50 18.08
C SER A 93 -16.15 9.62 18.90
N LYS A 94 -15.62 9.84 20.12
CA LYS A 94 -16.08 10.91 21.01
C LYS A 94 -15.78 12.29 20.43
N GLU A 95 -14.55 12.52 19.98
CA GLU A 95 -14.12 13.84 19.48
C GLU A 95 -14.80 14.22 18.14
N LEU A 96 -15.00 13.25 17.24
CA LEU A 96 -15.61 13.48 15.93
C LEU A 96 -17.14 13.40 15.95
N GLY A 97 -17.75 12.89 17.02
CA GLY A 97 -19.19 12.65 17.11
C GLY A 97 -19.68 11.56 16.15
N VAL A 98 -18.88 10.52 15.93
CA VAL A 98 -19.20 9.41 15.03
C VAL A 98 -19.04 8.07 15.73
N THR A 99 -19.74 7.04 15.27
CA THR A 99 -19.68 5.69 15.87
C THR A 99 -19.66 4.63 14.77
N PRO A 100 -18.53 3.91 14.56
CA PRO A 100 -18.53 2.79 13.64
C PRO A 100 -19.42 1.66 14.16
N LEU A 101 -20.19 1.01 13.29
CA LEU A 101 -21.02 -0.14 13.64
C LEU A 101 -20.27 -1.47 13.55
N LYS A 102 -19.23 -1.51 12.71
CA LYS A 102 -18.40 -2.72 12.49
C LYS A 102 -16.95 -2.31 12.36
N VAL A 103 -16.08 -2.92 13.16
CA VAL A 103 -14.63 -2.73 13.09
C VAL A 103 -13.99 -4.09 12.82
N LYS A 104 -13.07 -4.15 11.84
CA LYS A 104 -12.33 -5.37 11.51
C LYS A 104 -10.85 -5.08 11.32
N ILE A 105 -10.01 -6.01 11.76
CA ILE A 105 -8.58 -6.00 11.45
C ILE A 105 -8.35 -7.01 10.32
N LYS A 106 -7.70 -6.59 9.23
CA LYS A 106 -7.45 -7.44 8.06
C LYS A 106 -6.08 -7.16 7.47
N ARG A 107 -5.45 -8.16 6.85
CA ARG A 107 -4.26 -7.91 6.02
C ARG A 107 -4.70 -7.23 4.72
N MET A 108 -4.22 -6.01 4.48
CA MET A 108 -4.52 -5.22 3.29
C MET A 108 -3.24 -4.90 2.53
N LYS A 109 -3.28 -4.90 1.20
CA LYS A 109 -2.09 -4.74 0.35
C LYS A 109 -1.72 -3.28 0.07
N SER A 110 -2.72 -2.40 -0.11
CA SER A 110 -2.51 -1.06 -0.67
C SER A 110 -3.02 0.08 0.21
N ARG A 111 -3.56 -0.21 1.40
CA ARG A 111 -4.14 0.79 2.29
C ARG A 111 -3.88 0.44 3.76
N TRP A 112 -3.81 1.46 4.61
CA TRP A 112 -3.68 1.32 6.06
C TRP A 112 -5.03 1.16 6.77
N GLY A 113 -6.11 1.59 6.12
CA GLY A 113 -7.48 1.34 6.54
C GLY A 113 -8.46 1.46 5.38
N SER A 114 -9.75 1.32 5.69
CA SER A 114 -10.85 1.68 4.80
C SER A 114 -12.13 1.90 5.59
N CYS A 115 -12.95 2.85 5.14
CA CYS A 115 -14.26 3.13 5.69
C CYS A 115 -15.36 3.00 4.63
N ASN A 116 -16.49 2.43 5.02
CA ASN A 116 -17.72 2.47 4.26
C ASN A 116 -18.75 3.23 5.10
N ALA A 117 -18.98 4.50 4.74
CA ALA A 117 -19.89 5.39 5.46
C ALA A 117 -21.33 4.85 5.52
N LYS A 118 -21.84 4.28 4.42
CA LYS A 118 -23.22 3.77 4.33
C LYS A 118 -23.50 2.65 5.32
N SER A 119 -22.58 1.70 5.44
CA SER A 119 -22.70 0.57 6.40
C SER A 119 -22.03 0.85 7.75
N ARG A 120 -21.42 2.04 7.91
CA ARG A 120 -20.60 2.45 9.05
C ARG A 120 -19.57 1.39 9.45
N SER A 121 -18.97 0.74 8.45
CA SER A 121 -17.96 -0.31 8.65
C SER A 121 -16.58 0.26 8.41
N VAL A 122 -15.67 0.02 9.33
CA VAL A 122 -14.27 0.42 9.25
C VAL A 122 -13.39 -0.84 9.29
N ASN A 123 -12.39 -0.89 8.42
CA ASN A 123 -11.35 -1.91 8.46
C ASN A 123 -9.99 -1.25 8.70
N PHE A 124 -9.18 -1.85 9.56
CA PHE A 124 -7.81 -1.45 9.83
C PHE A 124 -6.84 -2.52 9.35
N ASN A 125 -5.68 -2.11 8.84
CA ASN A 125 -4.67 -3.04 8.37
C ASN A 125 -3.96 -3.73 9.54
N ALA A 126 -3.81 -5.05 9.49
CA ALA A 126 -3.08 -5.82 10.50
C ALA A 126 -1.60 -5.38 10.64
N PHE A 127 -1.04 -4.74 9.61
CA PHE A 127 0.32 -4.19 9.65
C PHE A 127 0.47 -2.95 10.53
N LEU A 128 -0.62 -2.34 11.00
CA LEU A 128 -0.56 -1.26 11.99
C LEU A 128 0.16 -1.68 13.28
N LYS A 129 0.22 -2.98 13.59
CA LYS A 129 0.98 -3.49 14.74
C LYS A 129 2.47 -3.11 14.73
N TYR A 130 3.00 -2.77 13.56
CA TYR A 130 4.39 -2.37 13.35
C TYR A 130 4.66 -0.86 13.48
N LEU A 131 3.61 -0.04 13.64
CA LEU A 131 3.73 1.41 13.66
C LEU A 131 3.76 1.98 15.09
N PRO A 132 4.36 3.15 15.33
CA PRO A 132 4.17 3.90 16.57
C PRO A 132 2.70 4.26 16.82
N ASP A 133 2.34 4.47 18.09
CA ASP A 133 0.96 4.74 18.53
C ASP A 133 0.34 5.96 17.82
N GLU A 134 1.11 7.02 17.63
CA GLU A 134 0.73 8.26 16.92
C GLU A 134 0.31 8.02 15.46
N LEU A 135 0.97 7.11 14.74
CA LEU A 135 0.57 6.75 13.38
C LEU A 135 -0.68 5.85 13.36
N ILE A 136 -0.84 4.98 14.36
CA ILE A 136 -2.07 4.19 14.51
C ILE A 136 -3.24 5.12 14.80
N GLU A 137 -3.07 6.08 15.70
CA GLU A 137 -4.07 7.08 16.04
C GLU A 137 -4.46 7.89 14.80
N TYR A 138 -3.49 8.40 14.04
CA TYR A 138 -3.77 9.12 12.79
C TYR A 138 -4.63 8.32 11.81
N VAL A 139 -4.29 7.04 11.59
CA VAL A 139 -5.08 6.16 10.71
C VAL A 139 -6.50 5.95 11.26
N VAL A 140 -6.66 5.81 12.58
CA VAL A 140 -7.98 5.72 13.20
C VAL A 140 -8.81 6.97 12.94
N TYR A 141 -8.25 8.17 13.18
CA TYR A 141 -8.94 9.43 12.90
C TYR A 141 -9.33 9.55 11.42
N HIS A 142 -8.40 9.24 10.51
CA HIS A 142 -8.63 9.28 9.07
C HIS A 142 -9.84 8.43 8.66
N GLU A 143 -9.89 7.18 9.10
CA GLU A 143 -10.96 6.27 8.72
C GLU A 143 -12.30 6.59 9.38
N LEU A 144 -12.29 7.08 10.63
CA LEU A 144 -13.52 7.49 11.31
C LEU A 144 -14.07 8.80 10.74
N LEU A 145 -13.22 9.73 10.33
CA LEU A 145 -13.64 10.98 9.69
C LEU A 145 -14.40 10.71 8.39
N HIS A 146 -14.05 9.65 7.67
CA HIS A 146 -14.81 9.20 6.50
C HIS A 146 -16.27 8.81 6.78
N LEU A 147 -16.66 8.55 8.03
CA LEU A 147 -18.07 8.38 8.40
C LEU A 147 -18.88 9.69 8.26
N LYS A 148 -18.21 10.84 8.35
CA LYS A 148 -18.79 12.19 8.22
C LYS A 148 -18.50 12.80 6.86
N VAL A 149 -17.27 12.66 6.36
CA VAL A 149 -16.80 13.22 5.09
C VAL A 149 -16.17 12.09 4.24
N PRO A 150 -16.95 11.41 3.38
CA PRO A 150 -16.48 10.22 2.66
C PRO A 150 -15.41 10.46 1.58
N SER A 151 -15.11 11.71 1.25
CA SER A 151 -14.20 12.09 0.17
C SER A 151 -13.13 13.04 0.69
N HIS A 152 -11.90 12.92 0.20
CA HIS A 152 -10.77 13.82 0.51
C HIS A 152 -10.90 15.16 -0.24
N ASN A 153 -11.99 15.89 0.00
CA ASN A 153 -12.19 17.25 -0.50
C ASN A 153 -11.85 18.28 0.58
N GLU A 154 -12.06 19.57 0.32
CA GLU A 154 -11.76 20.67 1.26
C GLU A 154 -12.43 20.53 2.64
N ARG A 155 -13.53 19.77 2.76
CA ARG A 155 -14.22 19.56 4.04
C ARG A 155 -13.57 18.49 4.92
N PHE A 156 -12.69 17.65 4.35
CA PHE A 156 -11.99 16.58 5.06
C PHE A 156 -10.76 17.15 5.76
#